data_AF-A0A5C4T7N2-F1
#
_entry.id   AF-A0A5C4T7N2-F1
#
_cell.length_a   1.000
_cell.length_b   1.000
_cell.length_c   1.000
_cell.angle_alpha   90.00
_cell.angle_beta   90.00
_cell.angle_gamma   90.00
#
_symmetry.space_group_name_H-M   'P 1'
#
loop_
_entity.id
_entity.type
_entity.pdbx_description
1 polymer ?
#
loop_
_entity_poly.entity_id
_entity_poly.type
_entity_poly.pdbx_seq_one_letter_code
_entity_poly.pdbx_strand_id
1 'polypeptide(L)' 'MMKVSQGDERFFELAIQTVLHNNKHRLYLLTDSGESELFLRDMSREILQKARTFKTITDTAVREMEIGPRAVVREGVR' A
#
# COMPACT_ATOMS: atom_id res chain seq x y z
N MET A 1 20.66 -2.11 4.15
CA MET A 1 19.62 -1.25 4.75
C MET A 1 19.01 -0.42 3.62
N MET A 2 17.82 -0.77 3.12
CA MET A 2 17.18 -0.05 2.00
C MET A 2 16.80 1.36 2.45
N LYS A 3 17.23 2.39 1.72
CA LYS A 3 16.75 3.76 1.90
C LYS A 3 15.31 3.82 1.38
N VAL A 4 14.36 3.89 2.30
CA VAL A 4 12.95 4.16 2.01
C VAL A 4 12.85 5.63 1.63
N SER A 5 12.28 5.97 0.47
CA SER A 5 12.07 7.39 0.13
C SER A 5 10.89 7.94 0.93
N GLN A 6 10.83 9.25 1.20
CA GLN A 6 9.69 9.87 1.90
C GLN A 6 8.33 9.56 1.25
N GLY A 7 8.28 9.33 -0.07
CA GLY A 7 7.06 8.91 -0.76
C GLY A 7 6.62 7.49 -0.38
N ASP A 8 7.58 6.61 -0.12
CA ASP A 8 7.31 5.24 0.31
C ASP A 8 6.79 5.18 1.76
N GLU A 9 7.22 6.10 2.63
CA GLU A 9 6.79 6.16 4.03
C GLU A 9 5.26 6.30 4.17
N ARG A 10 4.62 7.13 3.35
CA ARG A 10 3.15 7.30 3.36
C ARG A 10 2.40 6.03 3.00
N PHE A 11 2.91 5.24 2.05
CA PHE A 11 2.29 3.98 1.66
C PHE A 11 2.47 2.91 2.75
N PHE A 12 3.62 2.90 3.42
CA PHE A 12 3.82 2.06 4.59
C PHE A 12 2.89 2.44 5.74
N GLU A 13 2.73 3.73 6.02
CA GLU A 13 1.79 4.21 7.04
C GLU A 13 0.37 3.72 6.76
N LEU A 14 -0.14 3.95 5.54
CA LEU A 14 -1.48 3.53 5.16
C LEU A 14 -1.64 1.99 5.23
N ALA A 15 -0.62 1.25 4.82
CA ALA A 15 -0.61 -0.21 4.91
C ALA A 15 -0.64 -0.71 6.35
N ILE A 16 0.16 -0.11 7.24
CA ILE A 16 0.16 -0.43 8.68
C ILE A 16 -1.22 -0.16 9.27
N GLN A 17 -1.77 1.04 9.06
CA GLN A 17 -3.10 1.41 9.57
C GLN A 17 -4.18 0.42 9.09
N THR A 18 -4.16 0.06 7.81
CA THR A 18 -5.12 -0.89 7.23
C THR A 18 -5.00 -2.27 7.85
N VAL A 19 -3.78 -2.82 7.95
CA VAL A 19 -3.56 -4.17 8.49
C VAL A 19 -3.89 -4.22 9.98
N LEU A 20 -3.51 -3.20 10.76
CA LEU A 20 -3.86 -3.09 12.17
C LEU A 20 -5.37 -3.01 12.37
N HIS A 21 -6.06 -2.21 11.56
CA HIS A 21 -7.51 -2.07 11.65
C HIS A 21 -8.22 -3.41 11.36
N ASN A 22 -7.84 -4.09 10.28
CA ASN A 22 -8.42 -5.37 9.87
C ASN A 22 -8.20 -6.48 10.92
N ASN A 23 -7.09 -6.41 11.65
CA ASN A 23 -6.70 -7.43 12.62
C ASN A 23 -6.96 -7.03 14.07
N LYS A 24 -7.61 -5.88 14.34
CA LYS A 24 -7.80 -5.32 15.68
C LYS A 24 -8.34 -6.34 16.70
N HIS A 25 -9.34 -7.13 16.32
CA HIS A 25 -9.93 -8.12 17.21
C HIS A 25 -8.97 -9.28 17.52
N ARG A 26 -8.21 -9.74 16.52
CA ARG A 26 -7.22 -10.82 16.69
C ARG A 26 -6.03 -10.35 17.51
N LEU A 27 -5.59 -9.10 17.30
CA LEU A 27 -4.55 -8.45 18.09
C LEU A 27 -4.95 -8.35 19.57
N TYR A 28 -6.21 -8.03 19.87
CA TYR A 28 -6.70 -7.95 21.24
C TYR A 28 -6.68 -9.31 21.96
N LEU A 29 -6.79 -10.40 21.20
CA LEU A 29 -6.79 -11.77 21.70
C LEU A 29 -5.41 -12.43 21.69
N LEU A 30 -4.35 -11.70 21.30
CA LEU A 30 -2.98 -12.20 21.40
C LEU A 30 -2.57 -12.30 22.88
N THR A 31 -2.81 -13.47 23.46
CA THR A 31 -2.31 -13.83 24.79
C THR A 31 -1.16 -14.83 24.61
N ASP A 32 0.08 -14.37 24.81
CA ASP A 32 1.38 -15.06 25.06
C ASP A 32 1.65 -16.50 24.54
N SER A 33 0.85 -17.02 23.60
CA SER A 33 1.05 -18.30 22.96
C SER A 33 1.96 -18.11 21.74
N GLY A 34 2.82 -19.09 21.46
CA GLY A 34 3.77 -19.05 20.33
C GLY A 34 3.12 -18.88 18.94
N GLU A 35 1.77 -18.97 18.83
CA GLU A 35 1.04 -18.60 17.62
C GLU A 35 1.11 -17.08 17.31
N SER A 36 1.46 -16.26 18.31
CA SER A 36 1.63 -14.82 18.18
C SER A 36 2.74 -14.42 17.19
N GLU A 37 3.87 -15.12 17.18
CA GLU A 37 4.99 -14.79 16.29
C GLU A 37 4.65 -15.05 14.82
N LEU A 38 4.02 -16.19 14.52
CA LEU A 38 3.58 -16.51 13.16
C LEU A 38 2.57 -15.48 12.66
N PHE A 39 1.61 -15.12 13.51
CA PHE A 39 0.61 -14.11 13.19
C PHE A 39 1.23 -12.73 12.92
N LEU A 40 2.13 -12.26 13.79
CA LEU A 40 2.82 -10.99 13.59
C LEU A 40 3.70 -11.00 12.33
N ARG A 41 4.34 -12.13 12.01
CA ARG A 41 5.11 -12.32 10.78
C ARG A 41 4.22 -12.24 9.54
N ASP A 42 3.02 -12.81 9.60
CA ASP A 42 2.04 -12.74 8.52
C ASP A 42 1.51 -11.32 8.32
N MET A 43 1.20 -10.61 9.41
CA MET A 43 0.83 -9.20 9.35
C MET A 43 1.94 -8.33 8.73
N SER A 44 3.20 -8.57 9.09
CA SER A 44 4.34 -7.86 8.51
C SER A 44 4.45 -8.06 6.99
N ARG A 45 4.23 -9.29 6.51
CA ARG A 45 4.13 -9.58 5.08
C ARG A 45 2.96 -8.86 4.42
N GLU A 46 1.79 -8.86 5.06
CA GLU A 46 0.60 -8.19 4.55
C GLU A 46 0.82 -6.67 4.43
N ILE A 47 1.47 -6.05 5.40
CA ILE A 47 1.84 -4.62 5.37
C ILE A 47 2.72 -4.33 4.14
N LEU A 48 3.76 -5.14 3.91
CA LEU A 48 4.65 -4.94 2.77
C LEU A 48 3.91 -5.10 1.43
N GLN A 49 3.02 -6.09 1.34
CA GLN A 49 2.20 -6.30 0.15
C GLN A 49 1.27 -5.12 -0.10
N LYS A 50 0.52 -4.66 0.91
CA LYS A 50 -0.40 -3.52 0.76
C LYS A 50 0.34 -2.23 0.42
N ALA A 51 1.48 -1.95 1.04
CA ALA A 51 2.28 -0.76 0.74
C ALA A 51 2.69 -0.72 -0.74
N ARG A 52 3.13 -1.87 -1.29
CA ARG A 52 3.44 -2.00 -2.72
C ARG A 52 2.22 -1.79 -3.59
N THR A 53 1.08 -2.38 -3.23
CA THR A 53 -0.18 -2.20 -3.96
C THR A 53 -0.63 -0.74 -3.98
N PHE A 54 -0.60 -0.05 -2.84
CA PHE A 54 -0.97 1.37 -2.77
C PHE A 54 -0.05 2.25 -3.61
N LYS A 55 1.26 1.97 -3.61
CA LYS A 55 2.21 2.63 -4.50
C LYS A 55 1.86 2.42 -5.96
N THR A 56 1.63 1.18 -6.39
CA THR A 56 1.27 0.86 -7.78
C THR A 56 -0.02 1.55 -8.22
N ILE A 57 -1.05 1.53 -7.38
CA ILE A 57 -2.32 2.22 -7.67
C ILE A 57 -2.09 3.72 -7.82
N THR A 58 -1.34 4.32 -6.91
CA THR A 58 -1.07 5.76 -6.94
C THR A 58 -0.24 6.15 -8.15
N ASP A 59 0.82 5.41 -8.46
CA ASP A 59 1.66 5.63 -9.64
C ASP A 59 0.83 5.50 -10.93
N THR A 60 -0.10 4.54 -10.98
CA THR A 60 -1.00 4.36 -12.13
C THR A 60 -1.97 5.53 -12.26
N ALA A 61 -2.62 5.92 -11.17
CA ALA A 61 -3.57 7.03 -11.16
C ALA A 61 -2.90 8.36 -11.56
N VAL A 62 -1.69 8.64 -11.05
CA VAL A 62 -0.91 9.82 -11.43
C VAL A 62 -0.60 9.81 -12.93
N ARG A 63 -0.14 8.67 -13.48
CA ARG A 63 0.12 8.55 -14.93
C ARG A 63 -1.13 8.78 -15.76
N GLU A 64 -2.27 8.21 -15.38
CA GLU A 64 -3.53 8.39 -16.10
C GLU A 64 -4.01 9.85 -16.06
N MET A 65 -3.83 10.53 -14.93
CA MET A 65 -4.12 11.96 -14.80
C MET A 65 -3.18 12.84 -15.65
N GLU A 66 -1.92 12.47 -15.81
CA GLU A 66 -0.96 13.15 -16.68
C GLU A 66 -1.24 12.91 -18.19
N ILE A 67 -1.93 11.83 -18.54
CA ILE A 67 -2.23 11.44 -19.92
C ILE A 67 -3.47 12.17 -20.50
N GLY A 68 -4.31 12.83 -19.70
CA GLY A 68 -5.44 13.67 -20.21
C GLY A 68 -5.11 15.18 -20.25
N PRO A 69 -5.73 16.05 -21.09
CA PRO A 69 -6.58 15.91 -22.28
C PRO A 69 -5.88 16.34 -23.60
N ARG A 70 -4.55 16.44 -23.64
CA ARG A 70 -3.83 16.94 -24.84
C ARG A 70 -3.67 15.91 -25.97
N ALA A 71 -3.85 14.62 -25.69
CA ALA A 71 -3.72 13.57 -26.70
C ALA A 71 -4.90 13.53 -27.70
N VAL A 72 -6.09 13.99 -27.30
CA VAL A 72 -7.31 13.89 -28.12
C VAL A 72 -7.42 14.99 -29.19
N VAL A 73 -6.65 16.08 -29.09
CA VAL A 73 -6.73 17.21 -30.03
C VAL A 73 -5.94 16.96 -31.33
N ARG A 74 -5.08 15.93 -31.39
CA ARG A 74 -4.22 15.68 -32.57
C ARG A 74 -4.78 14.70 -33.59
N GLU A 75 -5.84 13.95 -33.27
CA GLU A 75 -6.44 12.98 -34.22
C GLU A 75 -7.65 13.53 -34.99
N GLY A 76 -8.07 14.79 -34.74
CA GLY A 76 -9.24 15.39 -35.37
C GLY A 76 -8.98 16.43 -36.47
N VAL A 77 -7.75 16.60 -36.94
CA VAL A 77 -7.43 17.52 -38.04
C VAL A 77 -6.77 16.75 -39.18
N ARG A 78 -7.60 16.13 -40.02
CA ARG A 78 -7.39 15.98 -41.46
C ARG A 78 -8.68 15.56 -42.14
#